data_AF-A0A7S4UGL8-F1
#
_entry.id   AF-A0A7S4UGL8-F1
#
_cell.length_a   1.000
_cell.length_b   1.000
_cell.length_c   1.000
_cell.angle_alpha   90.00
_cell.angle_beta   90.00
_cell.angle_gamma   90.00
#
_symmetry.space_group_name_H-M   'P 1'
#
loop_
_entity.id
_entity.type
_entity.pdbx_description
1 polymer ?
#
loop_
_entity_poly.entity_id
_entity_poly.type
_entity_poly.pdbx_seq_one_letter_code
_entity_poly.pdbx_strand_id
1 'polypeptide(L)'
;MDFVDGSNKYINTEEESRSESKKRLKDWTHGKRDLSDENFRAPIVLAYNLRSEIMKQRQGGFLDKKRKDTKTYMHVNEELKVLGMVSDYVAAFHGLKKLITTPFPFPLVQMARTFLFFWVFTIPFAIVGDISEPIEAMIINFFITYGFIGLEYVSMELDDPYGDDPNDFDNVGMAQMVFEDIYITIYKTDGTESADTLRSRVWDRCNRINAFQRDLDDDLNSSLKVISASTIANLENV
;
A
#
# COMPACT_ATOMS: atom_id res chain seq x y z
N MET A 1 0.04 -46.98 38.00
CA MET A 1 1.00 -46.03 38.59
C MET A 1 2.32 -46.15 37.85
N ASP A 2 2.80 -45.23 37.04
CA ASP A 2 2.24 -44.01 36.44
C ASP A 2 2.98 -43.79 35.13
N PHE A 3 2.23 -43.72 34.02
CA PHE A 3 2.76 -43.38 32.70
C PHE A 3 2.85 -41.84 32.64
N VAL A 4 3.97 -41.28 33.12
CA VAL A 4 4.21 -39.83 33.07
C VAL A 4 4.76 -39.44 31.69
N ASP A 5 3.83 -39.08 30.81
CA ASP A 5 3.84 -37.89 29.96
C ASP A 5 5.18 -37.43 29.34
N GLY A 6 5.63 -38.16 28.31
CA GLY A 6 6.72 -37.72 27.42
C GLY A 6 6.31 -36.67 26.39
N SER A 7 5.01 -36.43 26.18
CA SER A 7 4.46 -35.44 25.25
C SER A 7 4.67 -33.99 25.72
N ASN A 8 4.57 -33.76 27.03
CA ASN A 8 4.62 -32.42 27.63
C ASN A 8 6.04 -31.81 27.63
N LYS A 9 7.08 -32.63 27.48
CA LYS A 9 8.47 -32.14 27.35
C LYS A 9 8.75 -31.54 25.97
N TYR A 10 8.24 -32.14 24.88
CA TYR A 10 8.43 -31.62 23.52
C TYR A 10 7.59 -30.37 23.24
N ILE A 11 6.36 -30.31 23.75
CA ILE A 11 5.46 -29.15 23.60
C ILE A 11 6.03 -27.90 24.29
N ASN A 12 6.55 -28.03 25.52
CA ASN A 12 7.20 -26.92 26.24
C ASN A 12 8.46 -26.42 25.53
N THR A 13 9.23 -27.31 24.88
CA THR A 13 10.47 -26.94 24.17
C THR A 13 10.17 -26.18 22.87
N GLU A 14 9.09 -26.52 22.15
CA GLU A 14 8.62 -25.78 20.96
C GLU A 14 8.00 -24.42 21.33
N GLU A 15 7.25 -24.33 22.42
CA GLU A 15 6.69 -23.05 22.89
C GLU A 15 7.77 -22.11 23.43
N GLU A 16 8.75 -22.62 24.19
CA GLU A 16 9.90 -21.84 24.67
C GLU A 16 10.74 -21.30 23.50
N SER A 17 11.10 -22.15 22.54
CA SER A 17 11.89 -21.73 21.36
C SER A 17 11.14 -20.73 20.47
N ARG A 18 9.81 -20.85 20.36
CA ARG A 18 8.96 -19.89 19.62
C ARG A 18 8.81 -18.56 20.37
N SER A 19 8.78 -18.59 21.71
CA SER A 19 8.75 -17.39 22.56
C SER A 19 10.08 -16.63 22.52
N GLU A 20 11.20 -17.37 22.52
CA GLU A 20 12.55 -16.83 22.45
C GLU A 20 12.82 -16.25 21.06
N SER A 21 12.39 -16.93 20.01
CA SER A 21 12.42 -16.40 18.64
C SER A 21 11.63 -15.09 18.49
N LYS A 22 10.44 -15.00 19.10
CA LYS A 22 9.63 -13.76 19.12
C LYS A 22 10.32 -12.62 19.89
N LYS A 23 10.98 -12.92 21.02
CA LYS A 23 11.79 -11.95 21.77
C LYS A 23 12.96 -11.44 20.94
N ARG A 24 13.76 -12.35 20.37
CA ARG A 24 14.92 -12.00 19.54
C ARG A 24 14.53 -11.20 18.29
N LEU A 25 13.40 -11.54 17.67
CA LEU A 25 12.85 -10.76 16.55
C LEU A 25 12.52 -9.33 16.97
N LYS A 26 12.00 -9.14 18.19
CA LYS A 26 11.66 -7.82 18.74
C LYS A 26 12.91 -6.97 19.00
N ASP A 27 13.98 -7.60 19.49
CA ASP A 27 15.26 -6.95 19.77
C ASP A 27 15.99 -6.49 18.49
N TRP A 28 15.71 -7.11 17.33
CA TRP A 28 16.28 -6.75 16.03
C TRP A 28 15.46 -5.66 15.30
N THR A 29 14.29 -5.28 15.82
CA THR A 29 13.47 -4.24 15.20
C THR A 29 14.01 -2.86 15.52
N HIS A 30 14.14 -2.02 14.50
CA HIS A 30 14.62 -0.65 14.65
C HIS A 30 13.45 0.19 15.17
N GLY A 31 13.25 0.23 16.49
CA GLY A 31 12.28 1.11 17.16
C GLY A 31 10.79 0.84 16.84
N LYS A 32 9.94 1.81 17.17
CA LYS A 32 8.52 1.83 16.75
C LYS A 32 8.48 2.05 15.24
N ARG A 33 7.75 1.20 14.52
CA ARG A 33 7.61 1.29 13.08
C ARG A 33 6.58 2.36 12.73
N ASP A 34 6.83 3.05 11.63
CA ASP A 34 5.81 3.88 10.99
C ASP A 34 4.80 3.00 10.24
N LEU A 35 3.61 3.54 10.00
CA LEU A 35 2.55 2.88 9.23
C LEU A 35 3.02 2.52 7.81
N SER A 36 3.83 3.40 7.20
CA SER A 36 4.42 3.16 5.88
C SER A 36 5.31 1.92 5.86
N ASP A 37 6.16 1.75 6.88
CA ASP A 37 7.03 0.59 7.03
C ASP A 37 6.23 -0.71 7.21
N GLU A 38 5.09 -0.66 7.91
CA GLU A 38 4.21 -1.82 8.05
C GLU A 38 3.54 -2.18 6.71
N ASN A 39 3.08 -1.18 5.97
CA ASN A 39 2.46 -1.36 4.65
C ASN A 39 3.44 -1.98 3.65
N PHE A 40 4.70 -1.53 3.59
CA PHE A 40 5.71 -2.12 2.72
C PHE A 40 6.12 -3.56 3.12
N ARG A 41 5.84 -3.98 4.35
CA ARG A 41 6.16 -5.34 4.82
C ARG A 41 5.05 -6.34 4.56
N ALA A 42 3.79 -5.91 4.53
CA ALA A 42 2.65 -6.82 4.35
C ALA A 42 2.76 -7.72 3.10
N PRO A 43 3.12 -7.21 1.91
CA PRO A 43 3.37 -8.02 0.72
C PRO A 43 4.50 -9.04 0.89
N ILE A 44 5.60 -8.65 1.56
CA ILE A 44 6.76 -9.53 1.81
C ILE A 44 6.37 -10.68 2.73
N VAL A 45 5.62 -10.37 3.79
CA VAL A 45 5.12 -11.38 4.74
C VAL A 45 4.12 -12.32 4.06
N LEU A 46 3.25 -11.80 3.20
CA LEU A 46 2.35 -12.62 2.39
C LEU A 46 3.11 -13.60 1.51
N ALA A 47 4.11 -13.12 0.75
CA ALA A 47 4.94 -13.98 -0.09
C ALA A 47 5.70 -15.05 0.71
N TYR A 48 6.21 -14.69 1.90
CA TYR A 48 6.84 -15.65 2.81
C TYR A 48 5.85 -16.72 3.27
N ASN A 49 4.65 -16.32 3.73
CA ASN A 49 3.62 -17.24 4.18
C ASN A 49 3.21 -18.19 3.05
N LEU A 50 2.96 -17.67 1.85
CA LEU A 50 2.63 -18.47 0.68
C LEU A 50 3.72 -19.48 0.35
N ARG A 51 4.98 -19.07 0.27
CA ARG A 51 6.11 -19.99 0.04
C ARG A 51 6.19 -21.06 1.13
N SER A 52 5.99 -20.68 2.38
CA SER A 52 6.04 -21.63 3.50
C SER A 52 4.91 -22.66 3.43
N GLU A 53 3.69 -22.27 3.02
CA GLU A 53 2.57 -23.18 2.85
C GLU A 53 2.77 -24.12 1.65
N ILE A 54 3.28 -23.60 0.53
CA ILE A 54 3.61 -24.42 -0.66
C ILE A 54 4.68 -25.48 -0.29
N MET A 55 5.74 -25.07 0.42
CA MET A 55 6.82 -25.99 0.83
C MET A 55 6.36 -27.07 1.80
N LYS A 56 5.38 -26.79 2.68
CA LYS A 56 4.79 -27.80 3.57
C LYS A 56 4.11 -28.94 2.81
N GLN A 57 3.69 -28.70 1.57
CA GLN A 57 3.12 -29.74 0.72
C GLN A 57 4.11 -30.87 0.43
N ARG A 58 5.41 -30.56 0.34
CA ARG A 58 6.50 -31.54 0.16
C ARG A 58 6.68 -32.46 1.36
N GLN A 59 6.26 -32.02 2.54
CA GLN A 59 6.30 -32.79 3.80
C GLN A 59 5.01 -33.61 4.04
N GLY A 60 4.03 -33.52 3.13
CA GLY A 60 2.96 -34.51 2.97
C GLY A 60 1.68 -34.32 3.79
N GLY A 61 1.11 -33.12 3.86
CA GLY A 61 -0.15 -32.94 4.62
C GLY A 61 -1.06 -31.74 4.34
N PHE A 62 -0.84 -30.92 3.30
CA PHE A 62 -1.70 -29.74 3.10
C PHE A 62 -3.00 -30.02 2.30
N LEU A 63 -2.90 -30.65 1.12
CA LEU A 63 -4.07 -30.94 0.27
C LEU A 63 -4.94 -32.12 0.76
N ASP A 64 -4.47 -32.86 1.77
CA ASP A 64 -5.05 -34.15 2.18
C ASP A 64 -6.07 -34.03 3.35
N LYS A 65 -6.34 -32.81 3.84
CA LYS A 65 -7.19 -32.63 5.04
C LYS A 65 -8.67 -32.95 4.83
N LYS A 66 -9.19 -32.94 3.58
CA LYS A 66 -10.61 -33.20 3.26
C LYS A 66 -10.88 -34.48 2.44
N ARG A 67 -9.89 -35.06 1.75
CA ARG A 67 -9.99 -36.36 1.03
C ARG A 67 -9.18 -37.39 1.80
N LYS A 68 -9.82 -38.36 2.46
CA LYS A 68 -9.15 -39.36 3.31
C LYS A 68 -8.54 -40.53 2.52
N ASP A 69 -8.74 -40.55 1.21
CA ASP A 69 -8.69 -41.73 0.37
C ASP A 69 -7.57 -41.70 -0.68
N THR A 70 -6.98 -40.53 -0.98
CA THR A 70 -5.87 -40.43 -1.95
C THR A 70 -4.87 -39.34 -1.56
N LYS A 71 -3.71 -39.76 -1.05
CA LYS A 71 -2.58 -38.87 -0.73
C LYS A 71 -2.01 -38.25 -2.00
N THR A 72 -2.60 -37.13 -2.43
CA THR A 72 -2.27 -36.47 -3.69
C THR A 72 -1.24 -35.38 -3.42
N TYR A 73 0.00 -35.61 -3.82
CA TYR A 73 1.05 -34.60 -3.79
C TYR A 73 0.92 -33.72 -5.05
N MET A 74 1.29 -32.44 -4.95
CA MET A 74 1.50 -31.64 -6.17
C MET A 74 2.60 -32.30 -6.98
N HIS A 75 2.44 -32.31 -8.29
CA HIS A 75 3.57 -32.65 -9.14
C HIS A 75 4.64 -31.55 -9.01
N VAL A 76 5.92 -31.93 -9.01
CA VAL A 76 7.05 -30.98 -8.82
C VAL A 76 6.99 -29.81 -9.82
N ASN A 77 6.55 -30.07 -11.05
CA ASN A 77 6.38 -29.02 -12.07
C ASN A 77 5.26 -28.03 -11.73
N GLU A 78 4.19 -28.47 -11.06
CA GLU A 78 3.11 -27.59 -10.61
C GLU A 78 3.57 -26.76 -9.42
N GLU A 79 4.28 -27.37 -8.46
CA GLU A 79 4.89 -26.68 -7.34
C GLU A 79 5.82 -25.56 -7.82
N LEU A 80 6.71 -25.87 -8.78
CA LEU A 80 7.63 -24.89 -9.35
C LEU A 80 6.90 -23.74 -10.05
N LYS A 81 5.77 -24.02 -10.72
CA LYS A 81 4.92 -22.98 -11.35
C LYS A 81 4.31 -22.06 -10.31
N VAL A 82 3.73 -22.59 -9.23
CA VAL A 82 3.14 -21.76 -8.17
C VAL A 82 4.21 -20.94 -7.44
N LEU A 83 5.39 -21.52 -7.19
CA LEU A 83 6.52 -20.78 -6.63
C LEU A 83 6.99 -19.66 -7.56
N GLY A 84 7.00 -19.92 -8.87
CA GLY A 84 7.25 -18.92 -9.92
C GLY A 84 6.29 -17.74 -9.80
N MET A 85 4.99 -18.00 -9.70
CA MET A 85 3.97 -16.94 -9.52
C MET A 85 4.21 -16.10 -8.26
N VAL A 86 4.64 -16.72 -7.14
CA VAL A 86 4.99 -15.96 -5.93
C VAL A 86 6.26 -15.12 -6.14
N SER A 87 7.22 -15.60 -6.94
CA SER A 87 8.39 -14.81 -7.33
C SER A 87 8.00 -13.60 -8.18
N ASP A 88 7.12 -13.80 -9.16
CA ASP A 88 6.64 -12.74 -10.05
C ASP A 88 5.86 -11.68 -9.27
N TYR A 89 5.01 -12.08 -8.32
CA TYR A 89 4.34 -11.19 -7.37
C TYR A 89 5.34 -10.30 -6.60
N VAL A 90 6.40 -10.91 -6.06
CA VAL A 90 7.43 -10.17 -5.31
C VAL A 90 8.18 -9.22 -6.24
N ALA A 91 8.49 -9.63 -7.47
CA ALA A 91 9.16 -8.76 -8.44
C ALA A 91 8.30 -7.54 -8.80
N ALA A 92 7.00 -7.74 -9.06
CA ALA A 92 6.06 -6.67 -9.33
C ALA A 92 5.96 -5.68 -8.15
N PHE A 93 5.87 -6.20 -6.91
CA PHE A 93 5.86 -5.36 -5.71
C PHE A 93 7.13 -4.51 -5.57
N HIS A 94 8.32 -5.07 -5.83
CA HIS A 94 9.56 -4.29 -5.80
C HIS A 94 9.60 -3.22 -6.90
N GLY A 95 9.01 -3.49 -8.07
CA GLY A 95 8.82 -2.49 -9.11
C GLY A 95 7.99 -1.30 -8.62
N LEU A 96 6.84 -1.56 -8.02
CA LEU A 96 5.98 -0.53 -7.43
C LEU A 96 6.68 0.23 -6.31
N LYS A 97 7.38 -0.48 -5.41
CA LYS A 97 8.15 0.16 -4.34
C LYS A 97 9.21 1.11 -4.90
N LYS A 98 9.89 0.73 -5.98
CA LYS A 98 10.89 1.59 -6.62
C LYS A 98 10.27 2.88 -7.15
N LEU A 99 9.09 2.81 -7.76
CA LEU A 99 8.36 3.99 -8.24
C LEU A 99 8.02 4.92 -7.07
N ILE A 100 7.40 4.40 -6.01
CA ILE A 100 6.98 5.19 -4.84
C ILE A 100 8.19 5.81 -4.10
N THR A 101 9.30 5.06 -4.00
CA THR A 101 10.49 5.51 -3.23
C THR A 101 11.47 6.36 -4.04
N THR A 102 11.25 6.52 -5.34
CA THR A 102 12.13 7.31 -6.23
C THR A 102 11.36 8.50 -6.81
N PRO A 103 11.02 9.51 -5.99
CA PRO A 103 10.38 10.72 -6.50
C PRO A 103 11.32 11.48 -7.44
N PHE A 104 10.77 12.34 -8.29
CA PHE A 104 11.59 13.23 -9.11
C PHE A 104 12.51 14.08 -8.23
N PRO A 105 13.75 14.34 -8.67
CA PRO A 105 14.64 15.21 -7.92
C PRO A 105 14.02 16.59 -7.75
N PHE A 106 13.74 16.99 -6.51
CA PHE A 106 13.14 18.29 -6.18
C PHE A 106 13.82 19.48 -6.89
N PRO A 107 15.17 19.57 -6.98
CA PRO A 107 15.82 20.68 -7.68
C PRO A 107 15.46 20.76 -9.16
N LEU A 108 15.19 19.62 -9.82
CA LEU A 108 14.82 19.58 -11.23
C LEU A 108 13.45 20.25 -11.44
N VAL A 109 12.46 19.86 -10.63
CA VAL A 109 11.10 20.44 -10.66
C VAL A 109 11.16 21.94 -10.32
N GLN A 110 11.93 22.31 -9.30
CA GLN A 110 12.09 23.71 -8.91
C GLN A 110 12.71 24.56 -10.03
N MET A 111 13.78 24.08 -10.67
CA MET A 111 14.43 24.80 -11.78
C MET A 111 13.50 24.92 -13.00
N ALA A 112 12.79 23.84 -13.37
CA ALA A 112 11.84 23.85 -14.48
C ALA A 112 10.73 24.90 -14.26
N ARG A 113 10.12 24.92 -13.07
CA ARG A 113 9.08 25.89 -12.72
C ARG A 113 9.60 27.32 -12.70
N THR A 114 10.81 27.53 -12.18
CA THR A 114 11.45 28.85 -12.17
C THR A 114 11.73 29.35 -13.59
N PHE A 115 12.21 28.46 -14.47
CA PHE A 115 12.42 28.78 -15.87
C PHE A 115 11.12 29.11 -16.60
N LEU A 116 10.07 28.31 -16.40
CA LEU A 116 8.74 28.54 -16.96
C LEU A 116 8.16 29.89 -16.50
N PHE A 117 8.36 30.25 -15.24
CA PHE A 117 7.94 31.55 -14.71
C PHE A 117 8.60 32.71 -15.46
N PHE A 118 9.92 32.67 -15.63
CA PHE A 118 10.62 33.70 -16.40
C PHE A 118 10.20 33.72 -17.88
N TRP A 119 9.95 32.56 -18.47
CA TRP A 119 9.49 32.45 -19.86
C TRP A 119 8.13 33.14 -20.05
N VAL A 120 7.12 32.79 -19.24
CA VAL A 120 5.79 33.41 -19.30
C VAL A 120 5.86 34.91 -18.99
N PHE A 121 6.71 35.32 -18.04
CA PHE A 121 6.88 36.74 -17.72
C PHE A 121 7.53 37.55 -18.85
N THR A 122 8.42 36.95 -19.63
CA THR A 122 9.19 37.65 -20.68
C THR A 122 8.48 37.70 -22.03
N ILE A 123 7.61 36.74 -22.35
CA ILE A 123 6.90 36.68 -23.64
C ILE A 123 6.07 37.93 -23.99
N PRO A 124 5.31 38.55 -23.08
CA PRO A 124 4.56 39.76 -23.39
C PRO A 124 5.45 40.89 -23.91
N PHE A 125 6.66 41.03 -23.35
CA PHE A 125 7.63 42.04 -23.79
C PHE A 125 8.23 41.74 -25.17
N ALA A 126 8.36 40.45 -25.52
CA ALA A 126 8.83 40.05 -26.84
C ALA A 126 7.80 40.36 -27.93
N ILE A 127 6.51 40.10 -27.67
CA ILE A 127 5.44 40.23 -28.66
C ILE A 127 5.08 41.71 -28.95
N VAL A 128 5.16 42.59 -27.94
CA VAL A 128 4.81 44.02 -28.08
C VAL A 128 5.65 44.75 -29.13
N GLY A 129 6.86 44.29 -29.43
CA GLY A 129 7.72 44.89 -30.45
C GLY A 129 7.38 44.47 -31.90
N ASP A 130 6.79 43.29 -32.07
CA ASP A 130 6.62 42.66 -33.39
C ASP A 130 5.18 42.79 -33.94
N ILE A 131 4.19 43.00 -33.06
CA ILE A 131 2.77 43.04 -33.45
C ILE A 131 2.20 44.43 -33.17
N SER A 132 1.73 45.10 -34.24
CA SER A 132 1.15 46.44 -34.18
C SER A 132 -0.25 46.48 -33.55
N GLU A 133 -1.03 45.40 -33.68
CA GLU A 133 -2.41 45.31 -33.20
C GLU A 133 -2.46 44.68 -31.78
N PRO A 134 -2.84 45.43 -30.73
CA PRO A 134 -2.80 44.94 -29.35
C PRO A 134 -3.67 43.70 -29.09
N ILE A 135 -4.80 43.59 -29.79
CA ILE A 135 -5.74 42.46 -29.64
C ILE A 135 -5.11 41.16 -30.14
N GLU A 136 -4.40 41.21 -31.27
CA GLU A 136 -3.69 40.05 -31.84
C GLU A 136 -2.57 39.59 -30.90
N ALA A 137 -1.78 40.53 -30.39
CA ALA A 137 -0.73 40.27 -29.40
C ALA A 137 -1.27 39.61 -28.13
N MET A 138 -2.41 40.09 -27.60
CA MET A 138 -3.05 39.51 -26.43
C MET A 138 -3.53 38.08 -26.66
N ILE A 139 -4.14 37.78 -27.81
CA ILE A 139 -4.63 36.44 -28.15
C ILE A 139 -3.45 35.46 -28.27
N ILE A 140 -2.38 35.85 -28.97
CA ILE A 140 -1.19 35.01 -29.13
C ILE A 140 -0.54 34.75 -27.77
N ASN A 141 -0.37 35.79 -26.96
CA ASN A 141 0.19 35.66 -25.60
C ASN A 141 -0.65 34.73 -24.72
N PHE A 142 -1.98 34.82 -24.81
CA PHE A 142 -2.88 33.93 -24.08
C PHE A 142 -2.67 32.47 -24.47
N PHE A 143 -2.67 32.13 -25.76
CA PHE A 143 -2.50 30.74 -26.20
C PHE A 143 -1.13 30.17 -25.83
N ILE A 144 -0.06 30.95 -25.98
CA ILE A 144 1.28 30.50 -25.60
C ILE A 144 1.35 30.25 -24.09
N THR A 145 0.89 31.21 -23.28
CA THR A 145 0.89 31.09 -21.82
C THR A 145 0.02 29.92 -21.34
N TYR A 146 -1.19 29.79 -21.89
CA TYR A 146 -2.09 28.69 -21.60
C TYR A 146 -1.46 27.33 -21.94
N GLY A 147 -0.79 27.23 -23.09
CA GLY A 147 -0.09 26.01 -23.50
C GLY A 147 1.03 25.61 -22.52
N PHE A 148 1.91 26.54 -22.16
CA PHE A 148 3.05 26.26 -21.29
C PHE A 148 2.65 26.02 -19.83
N ILE A 149 1.76 26.86 -19.26
CA ILE A 149 1.26 26.65 -17.90
C ILE A 149 0.40 25.39 -17.82
N GLY A 150 -0.45 25.16 -18.82
CA GLY A 150 -1.27 23.95 -18.89
C GLY A 150 -0.41 22.69 -18.96
N LEU A 151 0.69 22.70 -19.71
CA LEU A 151 1.62 21.57 -19.77
C LEU A 151 2.32 21.31 -18.43
N GLU A 152 2.75 22.35 -17.72
CA GLU A 152 3.31 22.22 -16.36
C GLU A 152 2.26 21.63 -15.40
N TYR A 153 1.02 22.10 -15.46
CA TYR A 153 -0.07 21.60 -14.62
C TYR A 153 -0.34 20.12 -14.88
N VAL A 154 -0.45 19.71 -16.15
CA VAL A 154 -0.62 18.29 -16.52
C VAL A 154 0.57 17.45 -16.05
N SER A 155 1.79 18.00 -16.11
CA SER A 155 2.99 17.29 -15.63
C SER A 155 2.97 17.08 -14.12
N MET A 156 2.42 18.03 -13.36
CA MET A 156 2.23 17.87 -11.91
C MET A 156 1.19 16.79 -11.58
N GLU A 157 0.06 16.79 -12.28
CA GLU A 157 -0.99 15.78 -12.09
C GLU A 157 -0.48 14.36 -12.39
N LEU A 158 0.36 14.20 -13.41
CA LEU A 158 0.89 12.90 -13.80
C LEU A 158 2.06 12.39 -12.92
N ASP A 159 2.54 13.20 -11.96
CA ASP A 159 3.71 12.87 -11.14
C ASP A 159 3.39 11.79 -10.08
N ASP A 160 2.18 11.81 -9.51
CA ASP A 160 1.72 10.86 -8.49
C ASP A 160 0.46 10.09 -8.92
N PRO A 161 0.56 9.15 -9.88
CA PRO A 161 -0.61 8.45 -10.44
C PRO A 161 -1.30 7.50 -9.45
N TYR A 162 -0.76 7.34 -8.24
CA TYR A 162 -1.31 6.51 -7.16
C TYR A 162 -1.88 7.35 -6.01
N GLY A 163 -2.01 8.66 -6.19
CA GLY A 163 -2.63 9.57 -5.26
C GLY A 163 -4.16 9.43 -5.19
N ASP A 164 -4.80 10.53 -4.81
CA ASP A 164 -6.25 10.65 -4.63
C ASP A 164 -6.88 11.67 -5.61
N ASP A 165 -6.15 12.08 -6.66
CA ASP A 165 -6.63 13.03 -7.65
C ASP A 165 -7.63 12.37 -8.63
N PRO A 166 -8.54 13.15 -9.27
CA PRO A 166 -9.62 12.58 -10.10
C PRO A 166 -9.14 11.75 -11.29
N ASN A 167 -7.89 11.95 -11.75
CA ASN A 167 -7.31 11.26 -12.89
C ASN A 167 -6.26 10.20 -12.47
N ASP A 168 -6.15 9.92 -11.17
CA ASP A 168 -5.29 8.86 -10.66
C ASP A 168 -5.90 7.47 -10.85
N PHE A 169 -5.08 6.45 -10.63
CA PHE A 169 -5.56 5.07 -10.68
C PHE A 169 -6.53 4.76 -9.54
N ASP A 170 -7.64 4.10 -9.87
CA ASP A 170 -8.61 3.60 -8.89
C ASP A 170 -8.04 2.42 -8.09
N ASN A 171 -7.19 2.74 -7.13
CA ASN A 171 -6.51 1.78 -6.26
C ASN A 171 -7.49 0.92 -5.46
N VAL A 172 -8.59 1.53 -5.00
CA VAL A 172 -9.62 0.85 -4.21
C VAL A 172 -10.43 -0.10 -5.09
N GLY A 173 -10.85 0.34 -6.28
CA GLY A 173 -11.57 -0.50 -7.24
C GLY A 173 -10.72 -1.67 -7.73
N MET A 174 -9.44 -1.45 -8.01
CA MET A 174 -8.52 -2.55 -8.36
C MET A 174 -8.37 -3.56 -7.21
N ALA A 175 -8.25 -3.09 -5.95
CA ALA A 175 -8.20 -3.98 -4.80
C ALA A 175 -9.51 -4.77 -4.59
N GLN A 176 -10.66 -4.14 -4.83
CA GLN A 176 -11.97 -4.81 -4.79
C GLN A 176 -12.07 -5.89 -5.88
N MET A 177 -11.66 -5.59 -7.11
CA MET A 177 -11.65 -6.55 -8.22
C MET A 177 -10.80 -7.79 -7.90
N VAL A 178 -9.58 -7.60 -7.36
CA VAL A 178 -8.72 -8.71 -6.93
C VAL A 178 -9.38 -9.53 -5.82
N PHE A 179 -10.05 -8.88 -4.87
CA PHE A 179 -10.78 -9.58 -3.83
C PHE A 179 -11.95 -10.42 -4.39
N GLU A 180 -12.71 -9.87 -5.34
CA GLU A 180 -13.80 -10.58 -6.02
C GLU A 180 -13.29 -11.80 -6.77
N ASP A 181 -12.18 -11.68 -7.50
CA ASP A 181 -11.56 -12.79 -8.21
C ASP A 181 -11.11 -13.91 -7.26
N ILE A 182 -10.48 -13.55 -6.14
CA ILE A 182 -10.09 -14.51 -5.10
C ILE A 182 -11.32 -15.19 -4.49
N TYR A 183 -12.35 -14.40 -4.18
CA TYR A 183 -13.60 -14.90 -3.61
C TYR A 183 -14.29 -15.89 -4.56
N ILE A 184 -14.44 -15.54 -5.85
CA ILE A 184 -15.05 -16.41 -6.86
C ILE A 184 -14.23 -17.68 -7.05
N THR A 185 -12.90 -17.57 -7.05
CA THR A 185 -12.00 -18.72 -7.18
C THR A 185 -12.19 -19.69 -6.01
N ILE A 186 -12.20 -19.20 -4.77
CA ILE A 186 -12.43 -20.02 -3.58
C ILE A 186 -13.84 -20.61 -3.57
N TYR A 187 -14.85 -19.81 -3.93
CA TYR A 187 -16.24 -20.26 -4.02
C TYR A 187 -16.39 -21.45 -4.97
N LYS A 188 -15.76 -21.39 -6.15
CA LYS A 188 -15.81 -22.46 -7.15
C LYS A 188 -14.98 -23.69 -6.78
N THR A 189 -13.89 -23.53 -6.04
CA THR A 189 -12.94 -24.61 -5.72
C THR A 189 -13.23 -25.30 -4.37
N ASP A 190 -13.49 -24.51 -3.33
CA ASP A 190 -13.63 -24.98 -1.93
C ASP A 190 -15.06 -24.88 -1.38
N GLY A 191 -16.00 -24.29 -2.15
CA GLY A 191 -17.41 -24.15 -1.79
C GLY A 191 -17.75 -22.88 -1.01
N THR A 192 -19.04 -22.74 -0.68
CA THR A 192 -19.64 -21.52 -0.09
C THR A 192 -19.08 -21.20 1.30
N GLU A 193 -18.94 -22.20 2.17
CA GLU A 193 -18.48 -22.02 3.56
C GLU A 193 -17.09 -21.36 3.64
N SER A 194 -16.17 -21.78 2.78
CA SER A 194 -14.81 -21.26 2.72
C SER A 194 -14.80 -19.81 2.22
N ALA A 195 -15.62 -19.51 1.21
CA ALA A 195 -15.75 -18.17 0.64
C ALA A 195 -16.38 -17.18 1.65
N ASP A 196 -17.45 -17.59 2.35
CA ASP A 196 -18.10 -16.77 3.38
C ASP A 196 -17.18 -16.53 4.59
N THR A 197 -16.35 -17.52 4.94
CA THR A 197 -15.31 -17.38 5.97
C THR A 197 -14.26 -16.35 5.57
N LEU A 198 -13.82 -16.35 4.32
CA LEU A 198 -12.89 -15.32 3.82
C LEU A 198 -13.53 -13.93 3.90
N ARG A 199 -14.77 -13.81 3.39
CA ARG A 199 -15.50 -12.54 3.36
C ARG A 199 -15.70 -11.96 4.76
N SER A 200 -16.12 -12.77 5.73
CA SER A 200 -16.30 -12.33 7.12
C SER A 200 -14.97 -11.85 7.74
N ARG A 201 -13.88 -12.59 7.55
CA ARG A 201 -12.55 -12.19 8.06
C ARG A 201 -12.05 -10.88 7.46
N VAL A 202 -12.28 -10.65 6.17
CA VAL A 202 -11.91 -9.40 5.50
C VAL A 202 -12.78 -8.26 6.04
N TRP A 203 -14.09 -8.46 6.12
CA TRP A 203 -15.03 -7.47 6.67
C TRP A 203 -14.68 -7.08 8.12
N ASP A 204 -14.41 -8.04 8.99
CA ASP A 204 -14.01 -7.79 10.37
C ASP A 204 -12.71 -6.98 10.44
N ARG A 205 -11.78 -7.22 9.52
CA ARG A 205 -10.53 -6.46 9.45
C ARG A 205 -10.77 -5.02 9.00
N CYS A 206 -11.58 -4.81 7.96
CA CYS A 206 -11.96 -3.47 7.52
C CYS A 206 -12.67 -2.69 8.65
N ASN A 207 -13.59 -3.33 9.37
CA ASN A 207 -14.27 -2.70 10.50
C ASN A 207 -13.31 -2.29 11.63
N ARG A 208 -12.29 -3.11 11.92
CA ARG A 208 -11.26 -2.75 12.91
C ARG A 208 -10.43 -1.55 12.47
N ILE A 209 -10.07 -1.47 11.19
CA ILE A 209 -9.32 -0.34 10.63
C ILE A 209 -10.17 0.93 10.70
N ASN A 210 -11.44 0.86 10.28
CA ASN A 210 -12.36 1.99 10.30
C ASN A 210 -12.72 2.44 11.73
N ALA A 211 -12.70 1.53 12.71
CA ALA A 211 -12.84 1.89 14.12
C ALA A 211 -11.59 2.63 14.63
N PHE A 212 -10.40 2.11 14.34
CA PHE A 212 -9.13 2.76 14.70
C PHE A 212 -8.98 4.16 14.09
N GLN A 213 -9.37 4.35 12.83
CA GLN A 213 -9.34 5.66 12.17
C GLN A 213 -10.24 6.67 12.89
N ARG A 214 -11.45 6.26 13.26
CA ARG A 214 -12.39 7.10 14.01
C ARG A 214 -11.86 7.49 15.39
N ASP A 215 -11.26 6.54 16.10
CA ASP A 215 -10.65 6.82 17.42
C ASP A 215 -9.52 7.86 17.29
N LEU A 216 -8.71 7.79 16.22
CA LEU A 216 -7.66 8.77 15.92
C LEU A 216 -8.23 10.16 15.62
N ASP A 217 -9.30 10.25 14.82
CA ASP A 217 -9.95 11.52 14.48
C ASP A 217 -10.61 12.16 15.71
N ASP A 218 -11.19 11.36 16.61
CA ASP A 218 -11.76 11.82 17.87
C ASP A 218 -10.68 12.32 18.85
N ASP A 219 -9.54 11.64 18.93
CA ASP A 219 -8.37 12.08 19.72
C ASP A 219 -7.75 13.37 19.16
N LEU A 220 -7.68 13.51 17.84
CA LEU A 220 -7.20 14.74 17.19
C LEU A 220 -8.17 15.92 17.46
N ASN A 221 -9.47 15.69 17.30
CA ASN A 221 -10.50 16.70 17.53
C ASN A 221 -10.61 17.12 19.00
N SER A 222 -10.41 16.19 19.94
CA SER A 222 -10.35 16.52 21.37
C SER A 222 -9.10 17.35 21.69
N SER A 223 -7.94 17.01 21.13
CA SER A 223 -6.70 17.77 21.28
C SER A 223 -6.82 19.18 20.70
N LEU A 224 -7.43 19.34 19.53
CA LEU A 224 -7.70 20.65 18.93
C LEU A 224 -8.68 21.50 19.76
N LYS A 225 -9.68 20.89 20.39
CA LYS A 225 -10.61 21.57 21.32
C LYS A 225 -9.91 22.05 22.60
N VAL A 226 -8.96 21.28 23.14
CA VAL A 226 -8.17 21.68 24.30
C VAL A 226 -7.25 22.86 23.96
N ILE A 227 -6.62 22.83 22.79
CA ILE A 227 -5.75 23.91 22.32
C ILE A 227 -6.56 25.19 22.08
N SER A 228 -7.73 25.12 21.45
CA SER A 228 -8.58 26.29 21.23
C SER A 228 -9.14 26.86 22.55
N ALA A 229 -9.56 26.01 23.49
CA ALA A 229 -10.02 26.44 24.81
C ALA A 229 -8.91 27.13 25.62
N SER A 230 -7.67 26.61 25.57
CA SER A 230 -6.51 27.23 26.22
C SER A 230 -6.09 28.56 25.58
N THR A 231 -6.24 28.70 24.26
CA THR A 231 -5.93 29.93 23.53
C THR A 231 -6.96 31.01 23.82
N ILE A 232 -8.25 30.66 23.89
CA ILE A 232 -9.34 31.58 24.25
C ILE A 232 -9.21 32.03 25.71
N ALA A 233 -8.92 31.11 26.64
CA ALA A 233 -8.71 31.46 28.05
C ALA A 233 -7.50 32.38 28.29
N ASN A 234 -6.46 32.30 27.46
CA ASN A 234 -5.31 33.21 27.53
C ASN A 234 -5.60 34.58 26.90
N LEU A 235 -6.59 34.69 26.00
CA LEU A 235 -7.03 35.97 25.42
C LEU A 235 -8.03 36.74 26.31
N GLU A 236 -8.78 36.05 27.16
CA GLU A 236 -9.69 36.70 28.14
C GLU A 236 -8.98 37.19 29.42
N ASN A 237 -7.72 36.78 29.65
CA ASN A 237 -6.90 37.19 30.80
C ASN A 237 -5.87 38.31 30.48
N VAL A 238 -6.01 38.99 29.35
CA VAL A 238 -5.23 40.18 28.93
C VAL A 238 -6.16 41.36 28.74
#